data_AF-A0A7X7IBT5-F1
#
_entry.id   AF-A0A7X7IBT5-F1
#
_cell.length_a   1.000
_cell.length_b   1.000
_cell.length_c   1.000
_cell.angle_alpha   90.00
_cell.angle_beta   90.00
_cell.angle_gamma   90.00
#
_symmetry.space_group_name_H-M   'P 1'
#
loop_
_entity.id
_entity.type
_entity.pdbx_description
1 polymer ?
#
loop_
_entity_poly.entity_id
_entity_poly.type
_entity_poly.pdbx_seq_one_letter_code
_entity_poly.pdbx_strand_id
1 'polypeptide(L)' 'MAYARVQLTAQSMGLAVQPLSQILEEYPEMASLYTQVHAEYAPNGETIQMLVRVGRPTQEVPRSMRRDAADLLME' A
#
# COMPACT_ATOMS: atom_id res chain seq x y z
N MET A 1 -9.26 -8.53 -6.16
CA MET A 1 -8.25 -7.61 -5.58
C MET A 1 -8.92 -6.53 -4.73
N ALA A 2 -8.81 -6.60 -3.40
CA ALA A 2 -9.45 -5.64 -2.49
C ALA A 2 -8.82 -4.24 -2.56
N TYR A 3 -7.48 -4.17 -2.53
CA TYR A 3 -6.76 -2.90 -2.62
C TYR A 3 -7.02 -2.13 -3.92
N ALA A 4 -7.07 -2.82 -5.06
CA ALA A 4 -7.41 -2.18 -6.34
C ALA A 4 -8.79 -1.48 -6.30
N ARG A 5 -9.78 -2.08 -5.64
CA ARG A 5 -11.10 -1.45 -5.46
C ARG A 5 -11.04 -0.22 -4.57
N VAL A 6 -10.28 -0.28 -3.46
CA VAL A 6 -10.04 0.88 -2.58
C VAL A 6 -9.39 2.02 -3.36
N GLN A 7 -8.30 1.75 -4.07
CA GLN A 7 -7.56 2.74 -4.87
C GLN A 7 -8.47 3.43 -5.90
N LEU A 8 -9.18 2.65 -6.71
CA LEU A 8 -10.02 3.17 -7.79
C LEU A 8 -11.22 3.97 -7.26
N THR A 9 -11.80 3.53 -6.13
CA THR A 9 -12.90 4.25 -5.47
C THR A 9 -12.42 5.56 -4.85
N ALA A 10 -11.28 5.55 -4.15
CA ALA A 10 -10.71 6.77 -3.60
C ALA A 10 -10.41 7.79 -4.71
N GLN A 11 -9.87 7.33 -5.84
CA GLN A 11 -9.56 8.20 -6.97
C GLN A 11 -10.81 8.80 -7.63
N SER A 12 -11.93 8.07 -7.70
CA SER A 12 -13.20 8.65 -8.21
C SER A 12 -13.78 9.73 -7.28
N MET A 13 -13.36 9.75 -6.01
CA MET A 13 -13.72 10.77 -5.02
C MET A 13 -12.71 11.93 -4.94
N GLY A 14 -11.69 11.96 -5.81
CA GLY A 14 -10.62 12.95 -5.76
C GLY A 14 -9.66 12.78 -4.57
N LEU A 15 -9.59 11.58 -4.00
CA LEU A 15 -8.65 11.23 -2.94
C LEU A 15 -7.40 10.55 -3.53
N ALA A 16 -6.27 10.77 -2.87
CA ALA A 16 -5.03 10.05 -3.10
C ALA A 16 -4.86 8.95 -2.05
N VAL A 17 -4.27 7.82 -2.46
CA VAL A 17 -3.92 6.70 -1.59
C VAL A 17 -2.42 6.44 -1.73
N GLN A 18 -1.73 6.34 -0.61
CA GLN A 18 -0.31 5.98 -0.54
C GLN A 18 -0.16 4.69 0.27
N PRO A 19 0.27 3.57 -0.34
CA PRO A 19 0.58 2.35 0.40
C PRO A 19 1.88 2.51 1.19
N LEU A 20 1.96 1.85 2.34
CA LEU A 20 3.13 1.78 3.21
C LEU A 20 3.37 0.31 3.58
N SER A 21 4.54 -0.22 3.20
CA SER A 21 4.94 -1.60 3.52
C SER A 21 6.08 -1.70 4.51
N GLN A 22 6.90 -0.64 4.69
CA GLN A 22 8.16 -0.72 5.43
C GLN A 22 8.05 -1.40 6.82
N ILE A 23 7.01 -1.06 7.59
CA ILE A 23 6.80 -1.60 8.94
C ILE A 23 6.41 -3.08 8.97
N LEU A 24 6.02 -3.62 7.82
CA LEU A 24 5.65 -5.02 7.63
C LEU A 24 6.80 -5.86 7.06
N GLU A 25 7.93 -5.25 6.71
CA GLU A 25 9.07 -5.98 6.14
C GLU A 25 9.76 -6.84 7.21
N GLU A 26 10.19 -8.04 6.84
CA GLU A 26 10.67 -9.07 7.78
C GLU A 26 12.20 -9.10 7.97
N TYR A 27 12.87 -7.96 7.82
CA TYR A 27 14.30 -7.84 8.10
C TYR A 27 14.59 -7.50 9.57
N PRO A 28 15.76 -7.89 10.13
CA PRO A 28 16.04 -7.81 11.57
C PRO A 28 15.79 -6.43 12.20
N GLU A 29 16.10 -5.37 11.47
CA GLU A 29 15.96 -3.99 11.93
C GLU A 29 14.49 -3.55 12.10
N MET A 30 13.53 -4.22 11.45
CA MET A 30 12.09 -3.97 11.67
C MET A 30 11.45 -4.84 12.72
N ALA A 31 12.10 -5.90 13.21
CA ALA A 31 11.46 -6.91 14.06
C ALA A 31 10.70 -6.30 15.26
N SER A 32 11.28 -5.28 15.89
CA SER A 32 10.63 -4.55 16.99
C SER A 32 9.39 -3.77 16.54
N LEU A 33 9.46 -3.05 15.41
CA LEU A 33 8.35 -2.25 14.89
C LEU A 33 7.23 -3.15 14.31
N TYR A 34 7.61 -4.23 13.62
CA TYR A 34 6.70 -5.27 13.13
C TYR A 34 5.91 -5.88 14.29
N THR A 35 6.59 -6.23 15.40
CA THR A 35 5.95 -6.80 16.58
C THR A 35 5.00 -5.80 17.23
N GLN A 36 5.42 -4.54 17.37
CA GLN A 36 4.61 -3.47 17.95
C GLN A 36 3.33 -3.23 17.14
N VAL A 37 3.43 -3.10 15.81
CA VAL A 37 2.26 -2.84 14.97
C VAL A 37 1.29 -4.01 14.96
N HIS A 38 1.77 -5.26 15.00
CA HIS A 38 0.90 -6.43 15.09
C HIS A 38 0.24 -6.55 16.47
N ALA A 39 0.96 -6.25 17.55
CA ALA A 39 0.37 -6.24 18.89
C ALA A 39 -0.76 -5.19 19.02
N GLU A 40 -0.62 -4.04 18.35
CA GLU A 40 -1.60 -2.96 18.42
C GLU A 40 -2.82 -3.19 17.50
N TYR A 41 -2.59 -3.62 16.26
CA TYR A 41 -3.63 -3.67 15.22
C TYR A 41 -4.08 -5.09 14.82
N ALA A 42 -3.40 -6.13 15.30
CA ALA A 42 -3.72 -7.54 15.04
C ALA A 42 -3.50 -8.42 16.30
N PRO A 43 -4.15 -8.09 17.44
CA PRO A 43 -3.87 -8.71 18.73
C PRO A 43 -4.24 -10.20 18.81
N ASN A 44 -5.06 -10.71 17.89
CA ASN A 44 -5.46 -12.12 17.87
C ASN A 44 -4.60 -12.95 16.88
N GLY A 45 -3.47 -12.40 16.44
CA GLY A 45 -2.59 -13.06 15.48
C GLY A 45 -3.07 -12.92 14.03
N GLU A 46 -3.89 -11.91 13.73
CA GLU A 46 -4.23 -11.58 12.35
C GLU A 46 -3.00 -11.10 11.56
N THR A 47 -3.04 -11.22 10.24
CA THR A 47 -1.98 -10.69 9.37
C THR A 47 -2.35 -9.29 8.87
N ILE A 48 -1.48 -8.32 9.12
CA ILE A 48 -1.61 -6.99 8.52
C ILE A 48 -1.06 -7.07 7.10
N GLN A 49 -1.95 -7.07 6.10
CA GLN A 49 -1.56 -7.22 4.70
C GLN A 49 -1.00 -5.92 4.08
N MET A 50 -1.48 -4.76 4.55
CA MET A 50 -1.11 -3.47 3.98
C MET A 50 -1.53 -2.34 4.92
N LEU A 51 -0.69 -1.30 5.04
CA LEU A 51 -1.10 0.00 5.57
C LEU A 51 -1.25 0.99 4.41
N VAL A 52 -2.21 1.90 4.54
CA VAL A 52 -2.45 2.94 3.53
C VAL A 52 -2.72 4.27 4.20
N ARG A 53 -2.22 5.35 3.61
CA ARG A 53 -2.65 6.71 3.89
C ARG A 53 -3.65 7.14 2.83
N VAL A 54 -4.75 7.76 3.24
CA VAL A 54 -5.77 8.29 2.32
C VAL A 54 -6.02 9.75 2.66
N GLY A 55 -6.08 10.62 1.64
CA GLY A 55 -6.32 12.04 1.86
C GLY A 55 -6.54 12.83 0.58
N ARG A 56 -6.75 14.14 0.72
CA ARG A 56 -6.84 15.05 -0.42
C ARG A 56 -5.42 15.46 -0.85
N PRO A 57 -5.06 15.35 -2.13
CA PRO A 57 -3.77 15.83 -2.60
C PRO A 57 -3.68 17.35 -2.46
N THR A 58 -2.52 17.86 -2.07
CA THR A 58 -2.23 19.31 -1.98
C THR A 58 -1.58 19.85 -3.24
N GLN A 59 -1.09 18.97 -4.11
CA GLN A 59 -0.45 19.29 -5.38
C GLN A 59 -0.77 18.21 -6.41
N GLU A 60 -0.83 18.61 -7.67
CA GLU A 60 -0.86 17.65 -8.79
C GLU A 60 0.55 17.18 -9.11
N VAL A 61 0.70 15.89 -9.39
CA VAL A 61 1.96 15.28 -9.81
C VAL A 61 1.74 14.43 -11.07
N PRO A 62 2.72 14.35 -11.98
CA PRO A 62 2.62 13.47 -13.14
C PRO A 62 2.43 12.00 -12.72
N ARG A 63 1.74 11.23 -13.56
CA ARG A 63 1.63 9.78 -13.37
C ARG A 63 3.01 9.14 -13.57
N SER A 64 3.35 8.16 -12.74
CA SER A 64 4.58 7.40 -12.91
C SER A 64 4.56 6.65 -14.26
N MET A 65 5.73 6.56 -14.89
CA MET A 65 5.89 5.85 -16.16
C MET A 65 5.51 4.38 -16.00
N ARG A 66 5.04 3.75 -17.08
CA ARG A 66 4.79 2.31 -17.16
C ARG A 66 5.58 1.76 -18.34
N ARG A 67 6.09 0.54 -18.18
CA ARG A 67 6.64 -0.25 -19.29
C ARG A 67 5.51 -0.62 -20.25
N ASP A 68 5.82 -0.82 -21.52
CA ASP A 68 4.84 -1.33 -22.48
C ASP A 68 4.33 -2.70 -22.03
N ALA A 69 3.03 -2.93 -22.17
CA ALA A 69 2.43 -4.20 -21.79
C ALA A 69 2.92 -5.35 -22.67
N ALA A 70 3.17 -5.09 -23.96
CA ALA A 70 3.66 -6.10 -24.90
C ALA A 70 5.03 -6.65 -24.47
N ASP A 71 5.86 -5.84 -23.82
CA ASP A 71 7.14 -6.32 -23.32
C ASP A 71 6.98 -7.36 -22.19
N LEU A 72 5.85 -7.36 -21.46
CA LEU A 72 5.62 -8.22 -20.29
C LEU A 72 4.87 -9.52 -20.63
N LEU A 73 4.23 -9.58 -21.79
CA LEU A 73 3.52 -10.77 -22.25
C LEU A 73 4.52 -11.70 -22.95
N MET A 74 4.68 -12.91 -22.43
CA MET A 74 5.36 -14.00 -23.12
C MET A 74 4.30 -14.90 -23.75
N GLU A 75 4.53 -15.33 -24.99
CA GLU A 75 3.70 -16.35 -25.66
C GLU A 75 3.81 -17.72 -25.00
#